data_AF-A0A060ZF00-F1
#
_entry.id   AF-A0A060ZF00-F1
#
_cell.length_a   1.000
_cell.length_b   1.000
_cell.length_c   1.000
_cell.angle_alpha   90.00
_cell.angle_beta   90.00
_cell.angle_gamma   90.00
#
_symmetry.space_group_name_H-M   'P 1'
#
loop_
_entity.id
_entity.type
_entity.pdbx_description
1 polymer ?
#
loop_
_entity_poly.entity_id
_entity_poly.type
_entity_poly.pdbx_seq_one_letter_code
_entity_poly.pdbx_strand_id
1 'polypeptide(L)'
;TFTFTLRYNVRSTTYFSSRVVRCSRLSLSLSLSLSLSLSLSLSLSLSLSLSLTLTLTLTLTLSLSLSLSLDVAIGAPKEDDYGGAVYIYHGDATGIVNKYSMRLSGRSVNPAFQMFGQSISGNVDMDGNGYLGTVTIYST
;
A
#
# COMPACT_ATOMS: atom_id res chain seq x y z
N THR A 1 -15.53 65.63 69.97
CA THR A 1 -15.36 64.34 69.27
C THR A 1 -15.55 64.58 67.78
N PHE A 2 -14.47 64.55 67.00
CA PHE A 2 -14.53 64.73 65.54
C PHE A 2 -14.28 63.37 64.88
N THR A 3 -15.26 62.86 64.14
CA THR A 3 -15.16 61.58 63.45
C THR A 3 -14.70 61.82 62.01
N PHE A 4 -13.50 61.35 61.68
CA PHE A 4 -12.94 61.39 60.32
C PHE A 4 -13.41 60.16 59.55
N THR A 5 -14.17 60.35 58.46
CA THR A 5 -14.64 59.24 57.61
C THR A 5 -13.73 59.12 56.38
N LEU A 6 -12.84 58.13 56.39
CA LEU A 6 -12.07 57.74 55.20
C LEU A 6 -12.98 56.92 54.27
N ARG A 7 -13.39 57.48 53.13
CA ARG A 7 -14.10 56.74 52.09
C ARG A 7 -13.13 55.85 51.31
N TYR A 8 -13.14 54.56 51.59
CA TYR A 8 -12.43 53.54 50.81
C TYR A 8 -13.12 53.37 49.44
N ASN A 9 -12.37 53.50 48.34
CA ASN A 9 -12.93 53.60 46.98
C ASN A 9 -13.17 52.22 46.33
N VAL A 10 -14.43 51.80 46.29
CA VAL A 10 -14.95 50.52 45.74
C VAL A 10 -14.64 50.32 44.25
N ARG A 11 -14.30 51.38 43.50
CA ARG A 11 -13.90 51.26 42.08
C ARG A 11 -12.51 50.65 41.89
N SER A 12 -11.59 50.74 42.86
CA SER A 12 -10.23 50.22 42.68
C SER A 12 -10.16 48.68 42.76
N THR A 13 -10.92 48.08 43.68
CA THR A 13 -10.96 46.62 43.90
C THR A 13 -11.60 45.86 42.74
N THR A 14 -12.63 46.43 42.11
CA THR A 14 -13.31 45.85 40.95
C THR A 14 -12.45 45.87 39.68
N TYR A 15 -11.65 46.92 39.46
CA TYR A 15 -10.68 46.97 38.36
C TYR A 15 -9.55 45.96 38.53
N PHE A 16 -9.06 45.75 39.75
CA PHE A 16 -8.00 44.79 40.03
C PHE A 16 -8.46 43.34 39.79
N SER A 17 -9.62 42.97 40.33
CA SER A 17 -10.23 41.65 40.12
C SER A 17 -10.52 41.36 38.63
N SER A 18 -11.03 42.35 37.89
CA SER A 18 -11.31 42.18 36.46
C SER A 18 -10.06 42.01 35.58
N ARG A 19 -8.90 42.55 35.98
CA ARG A 19 -7.62 42.33 35.27
C ARG A 19 -7.08 40.92 35.49
N VAL A 20 -7.12 40.44 36.74
CA VAL A 20 -6.65 39.08 37.09
C VAL A 20 -7.49 38.00 36.39
N VAL A 21 -8.82 38.16 36.35
CA VAL A 21 -9.72 37.22 35.65
C VAL A 21 -9.50 37.25 34.13
N ARG A 22 -9.21 38.42 33.53
CA ARG A 22 -8.88 38.50 32.10
C ARG A 22 -7.54 37.82 31.78
N CYS A 23 -6.50 38.01 32.60
CA CYS A 23 -5.20 37.36 32.40
C CYS A 23 -5.26 35.84 32.53
N SER A 24 -6.04 35.31 33.50
CA SER A 24 -6.23 33.87 33.68
C SER A 24 -7.04 33.23 32.54
N ARG A 25 -8.03 33.95 31.99
CA ARG A 25 -8.75 33.50 30.78
C ARG A 25 -7.86 33.53 29.53
N LEU A 26 -7.05 34.58 29.37
CA LEU A 26 -6.16 34.72 28.22
C LEU A 26 -5.09 33.62 28.20
N SER A 27 -4.45 33.37 29.35
CA SER A 27 -3.44 32.29 29.48
C SER A 27 -4.03 30.91 29.25
N LEU A 28 -5.25 30.62 29.74
CA LEU A 28 -5.93 29.36 29.48
C LEU A 28 -6.32 29.19 28.00
N SER A 29 -6.80 30.26 27.36
CA SER A 29 -7.12 30.22 25.92
C SER A 29 -5.87 30.04 25.06
N LEU A 30 -4.75 30.65 25.44
CA LEU A 30 -3.49 30.53 24.72
C LEU A 30 -2.87 29.14 24.90
N SER A 31 -2.91 28.58 26.11
CA SER A 31 -2.40 27.23 26.35
C SER A 31 -3.23 26.16 25.65
N LEU A 32 -4.56 26.31 25.62
CA LEU A 32 -5.45 25.37 24.94
C LEU A 32 -5.32 25.44 23.41
N SER A 33 -5.19 26.65 22.85
CA SER A 33 -4.98 26.81 21.40
C SER A 33 -3.60 26.28 20.96
N LEU A 34 -2.56 26.50 21.77
CA LEU A 34 -1.23 25.97 21.48
C LEU A 34 -1.18 24.45 21.59
N SER A 35 -1.80 23.86 22.61
CA SER A 35 -1.83 22.40 22.77
C SER A 35 -2.64 21.71 21.67
N LEU A 36 -3.78 22.28 21.27
CA LEU A 36 -4.61 21.75 20.20
C LEU A 36 -3.92 21.87 18.83
N SER A 37 -3.30 23.01 18.54
CA SER A 37 -2.56 23.19 17.28
C SER A 37 -1.35 22.27 17.19
N LEU A 38 -0.58 22.11 18.27
CA LEU A 38 0.58 21.24 18.30
C LEU A 38 0.17 19.76 18.16
N SER A 39 -0.84 19.31 18.92
CA SER A 39 -1.33 17.92 18.83
C SER A 39 -1.91 17.59 17.45
N LEU A 40 -2.66 18.51 16.84
CA LEU A 40 -3.21 18.30 15.50
C LEU A 40 -2.09 18.28 14.45
N SER A 41 -1.12 19.20 14.52
CA SER A 41 0.01 19.23 13.58
C SER A 41 0.88 17.97 13.66
N LEU A 42 1.15 17.47 14.87
CA LEU A 42 1.97 16.29 15.09
C LEU A 42 1.25 15.01 14.66
N SER A 43 -0.04 14.88 14.97
CA SER A 43 -0.84 13.72 14.55
C SER A 43 -1.01 13.66 13.04
N LEU A 44 -1.24 14.79 12.38
CA LEU A 44 -1.39 14.84 10.93
C LEU A 44 -0.05 14.56 10.21
N SER A 45 1.06 15.14 10.67
CA SER A 45 2.37 14.88 10.08
C SER A 45 2.83 13.44 10.25
N LEU A 46 2.59 12.83 11.42
CA LEU A 46 2.97 11.45 11.69
C LEU A 46 2.09 10.46 10.90
N SER A 47 0.78 10.69 10.83
CA SER A 47 -0.12 9.84 10.05
C SER A 47 0.17 9.90 8.55
N LEU A 48 0.43 11.10 8.01
CA LEU A 48 0.73 11.27 6.59
C LEU A 48 2.10 10.67 6.22
N SER A 49 3.13 10.89 7.05
CA SER A 49 4.45 10.31 6.81
C SER A 49 4.43 8.78 6.91
N LEU A 50 3.76 8.20 7.90
CA LEU A 50 3.67 6.76 8.06
C LEU A 50 2.85 6.11 6.93
N SER A 51 1.70 6.69 6.56
CA SER A 51 0.89 6.15 5.46
C SER A 51 1.62 6.23 4.12
N LEU A 52 2.31 7.34 3.84
CA LEU A 52 3.05 7.49 2.59
C LEU A 52 4.27 6.55 2.53
N THR A 53 5.04 6.45 3.61
CA THR A 53 6.19 5.54 3.66
C THR A 53 5.75 4.09 3.55
N LEU A 54 4.70 3.68 4.27
CA LEU A 54 4.19 2.31 4.20
C LEU A 54 3.63 1.96 2.82
N THR A 55 2.83 2.85 2.23
CA THR A 55 2.27 2.63 0.89
C THR A 55 3.37 2.58 -0.17
N LEU A 56 4.34 3.49 -0.13
CA LEU A 56 5.45 3.51 -1.09
C LEU A 56 6.36 2.28 -0.93
N THR A 57 6.74 1.93 0.29
CA THR A 57 7.57 0.75 0.54
C THR A 57 6.85 -0.53 0.12
N LEU A 58 5.57 -0.70 0.47
CA LEU A 58 4.80 -1.88 0.09
C LEU A 58 4.60 -1.98 -1.42
N THR A 59 4.22 -0.89 -2.09
CA THR A 59 4.03 -0.89 -3.55
C THR A 59 5.34 -1.14 -4.29
N LEU A 60 6.43 -0.53 -3.85
CA LEU A 60 7.74 -0.70 -4.48
C LEU A 60 8.29 -2.10 -4.24
N THR A 61 8.24 -2.61 -3.01
CA THR A 61 8.71 -3.96 -2.68
C THR A 61 7.91 -5.02 -3.42
N LEU A 62 6.59 -4.87 -3.50
CA LEU A 62 5.72 -5.80 -4.21
C LEU A 62 5.91 -5.72 -5.73
N SER A 63 6.01 -4.51 -6.31
CA SER A 63 6.27 -4.38 -7.76
C SER A 63 7.65 -4.93 -8.15
N LEU A 64 8.67 -4.70 -7.33
CA LEU A 64 10.00 -5.27 -7.52
C LEU A 64 10.00 -6.78 -7.37
N SER A 65 9.35 -7.33 -6.33
CA SER A 65 9.30 -8.78 -6.14
C SER A 65 8.53 -9.48 -7.26
N LEU A 66 7.41 -8.92 -7.72
CA LEU A 66 6.66 -9.46 -8.85
C LEU A 66 7.46 -9.37 -10.15
N SER A 67 8.15 -8.25 -10.42
CA SER A 67 8.96 -8.12 -11.64
C SER A 67 10.15 -9.07 -11.68
N LEU A 68 10.77 -9.35 -10.53
CA LEU A 68 11.89 -10.28 -10.40
C LEU A 68 11.50 -11.76 -10.53
N SER A 69 10.22 -12.11 -10.40
CA SER A 69 9.75 -13.51 -10.36
C SER A 69 8.64 -13.85 -11.36
N LEU A 70 8.28 -12.95 -12.27
CA LEU A 70 7.18 -13.20 -13.21
C LEU A 70 7.66 -14.02 -14.42
N ASP A 71 7.54 -15.33 -14.30
CA ASP A 71 7.61 -16.22 -15.45
C ASP A 71 6.30 -16.17 -16.25
N VAL A 72 6.41 -16.15 -17.57
CA VAL A 72 5.26 -16.05 -18.48
C VAL A 72 5.21 -17.26 -19.39
N ALA A 73 4.04 -17.91 -19.43
CA ALA A 73 3.73 -18.98 -20.37
C ALA A 73 2.92 -18.45 -21.56
N ILE A 74 3.39 -18.69 -22.78
CA ILE A 74 2.72 -18.27 -24.03
C ILE A 74 2.39 -19.51 -24.86
N GLY A 75 1.12 -19.65 -25.24
CA GLY A 75 0.64 -20.74 -26.08
C GLY A 75 0.68 -20.42 -27.57
N ALA A 76 1.10 -21.40 -28.37
CA ALA A 76 1.15 -21.36 -29.83
C ALA A 76 0.36 -22.55 -30.41
N PRO A 77 -0.98 -22.56 -30.33
CA PRO A 77 -1.81 -23.72 -30.67
C PRO A 77 -1.75 -24.15 -32.14
N LYS A 78 -1.34 -23.26 -33.05
CA LYS A 78 -1.24 -23.57 -34.49
C LYS A 78 0.14 -24.04 -34.93
N GLU A 79 1.11 -24.11 -34.02
CA GLU A 79 2.45 -24.61 -34.31
C GLU A 79 2.44 -26.13 -34.56
N ASP A 80 3.48 -26.65 -35.23
CA ASP A 80 3.64 -28.07 -35.53
C ASP A 80 2.39 -28.69 -36.20
N ASP A 81 1.88 -28.06 -37.28
CA ASP A 81 0.63 -28.45 -37.97
C ASP A 81 -0.54 -28.68 -36.99
N TYR A 82 -0.91 -27.64 -36.24
CA TYR A 82 -1.94 -27.68 -35.19
C TYR A 82 -1.63 -28.63 -34.02
N GLY A 83 -0.41 -29.17 -33.89
CA GLY A 83 0.01 -29.92 -32.72
C GLY A 83 0.12 -29.04 -31.47
N GLY A 84 0.44 -27.77 -31.66
CA GLY A 84 0.53 -26.76 -30.61
C GLY A 84 1.80 -26.83 -29.76
N ALA A 85 2.19 -25.71 -29.18
CA ALA A 85 3.34 -25.62 -28.28
C ALA A 85 3.10 -24.57 -27.19
N VAL A 86 3.80 -24.68 -26.06
CA VAL A 86 3.84 -23.68 -24.99
C VAL A 86 5.27 -23.27 -24.73
N TYR A 87 5.51 -21.96 -24.66
CA TYR A 87 6.79 -21.36 -24.38
C TYR A 87 6.78 -20.74 -22.99
N ILE A 88 7.82 -21.04 -22.19
CA ILE A 88 8.03 -20.42 -20.90
C ILE A 88 9.16 -19.39 -21.05
N TYR A 89 8.88 -18.17 -20.65
CA TYR A 89 9.83 -17.07 -20.60
C TYR A 89 10.07 -16.71 -19.14
N HIS A 90 11.34 -16.67 -18.74
CA HIS A 90 11.68 -16.19 -17.40
C HIS A 90 11.69 -14.66 -17.36
N GLY A 91 11.11 -14.13 -16.29
CA GLY A 91 11.31 -12.74 -15.91
C GLY A 91 12.65 -12.56 -15.20
N ASP A 92 13.30 -11.42 -15.45
CA ASP A 92 14.43 -10.95 -14.67
C ASP A 92 14.20 -9.49 -14.20
N ALA A 93 15.17 -8.93 -13.48
CA ALA A 93 15.09 -7.56 -12.97
C ALA A 93 14.89 -6.47 -14.04
N THR A 94 15.16 -6.79 -15.31
CA THR A 94 15.08 -5.89 -16.47
C THR A 94 13.84 -6.13 -17.34
N GLY A 95 13.11 -7.22 -17.11
CA GLY A 95 11.87 -7.57 -17.81
C GLY A 95 11.81 -9.03 -18.23
N ILE A 96 11.05 -9.33 -19.28
CA ILE A 96 10.95 -10.70 -19.82
C ILE A 96 12.16 -10.94 -20.74
N VAL A 97 12.93 -11.98 -20.46
CA VAL A 97 14.04 -12.40 -21.33
C VAL A 97 13.48 -12.74 -22.70
N ASN A 98 14.00 -12.15 -23.78
CA ASN A 98 13.50 -12.34 -25.15
C ASN A 98 13.70 -13.76 -25.72
N LYS A 99 14.31 -14.65 -24.95
CA LYS A 99 14.58 -16.03 -25.27
C LYS A 99 13.80 -16.91 -24.30
N TYR A 100 12.99 -17.81 -24.83
CA TYR A 100 12.31 -18.81 -24.03
C TYR A 100 13.33 -19.70 -23.31
N SER A 101 13.05 -20.04 -22.06
CA SER A 101 13.85 -20.98 -21.28
C SER A 101 13.42 -22.42 -21.52
N MET A 102 12.14 -22.62 -21.79
CA MET A 102 11.56 -23.93 -22.06
C MET A 102 10.51 -23.83 -23.18
N ARG A 103 10.48 -24.86 -24.04
CA ARG A 103 9.42 -25.06 -25.03
C ARG A 103 8.85 -26.46 -24.83
N LEU A 104 7.55 -26.55 -24.63
CA LEU A 104 6.81 -27.79 -24.50
C LEU A 104 5.94 -27.99 -25.74
N SER A 105 6.29 -28.96 -26.59
CA SER A 105 5.47 -29.29 -27.78
C SER A 105 4.35 -30.24 -27.38
N GLY A 106 3.12 -29.94 -27.80
CA GLY A 106 1.96 -30.79 -27.54
C GLY A 106 2.16 -32.21 -28.04
N ARG A 107 2.76 -32.37 -29.23
CA ARG A 107 3.07 -33.67 -29.83
C ARG A 107 4.10 -34.49 -29.05
N SER A 108 5.00 -33.82 -28.32
CA SER A 108 5.99 -34.50 -27.46
C SER A 108 5.36 -35.03 -26.17
N VAL A 109 4.24 -34.44 -25.74
CA VAL A 109 3.47 -34.90 -24.57
C VAL A 109 2.49 -36.00 -24.99
N ASN A 110 1.71 -35.75 -26.04
CA ASN A 110 0.83 -36.73 -26.64
C ASN A 110 0.65 -36.43 -28.14
N PRO A 111 0.98 -37.37 -29.04
CA PRO A 111 0.85 -37.16 -30.48
C PRO A 111 -0.59 -36.93 -30.97
N ALA A 112 -1.59 -37.26 -30.15
CA ALA A 112 -3.01 -37.01 -30.47
C ALA A 112 -3.48 -35.59 -30.13
N PHE A 113 -2.72 -34.81 -29.36
CA PHE A 113 -3.13 -33.46 -28.99
C PHE A 113 -3.18 -32.53 -30.19
N GLN A 114 -4.29 -31.79 -30.30
CA GLN A 114 -4.41 -30.67 -31.21
C GLN A 114 -4.61 -29.37 -30.43
N MET A 115 -4.13 -28.28 -31.01
CA MET A 115 -4.26 -26.94 -30.46
C MET A 115 -3.67 -26.82 -29.04
N PHE A 116 -2.62 -27.57 -28.73
CA PHE A 116 -1.98 -27.52 -27.42
C PHE A 116 -1.50 -26.10 -27.09
N GLY A 117 -1.89 -25.59 -25.91
CA GLY A 117 -1.64 -24.20 -25.54
C GLY A 117 -2.75 -23.23 -25.96
N GLN A 118 -3.93 -23.70 -26.41
CA GLN A 118 -5.07 -22.83 -26.74
C GLN A 118 -5.59 -22.07 -25.51
N SER A 119 -5.55 -22.70 -24.35
CA SER A 119 -5.86 -22.07 -23.07
C SER A 119 -4.82 -22.50 -22.04
N ILE A 120 -4.35 -21.53 -21.27
CA ILE A 120 -3.34 -21.70 -20.24
C ILE A 120 -3.89 -21.04 -18.99
N SER A 121 -4.06 -21.83 -17.93
CA SER A 121 -4.47 -21.33 -16.62
C SER A 121 -3.37 -21.61 -15.61
N GLY A 122 -2.91 -20.56 -14.92
CA GLY A 122 -2.03 -20.67 -13.77
C GLY A 122 -2.81 -20.67 -12.45
N ASN A 123 -2.11 -21.00 -11.36
CA ASN A 123 -2.59 -20.89 -9.97
C ASN A 123 -3.56 -21.99 -9.49
N VAL A 124 -3.49 -23.20 -10.06
CA VAL A 124 -4.20 -24.36 -9.54
C VAL A 124 -3.18 -25.32 -8.93
N ASP A 125 -3.33 -25.62 -7.64
CA ASP A 125 -2.63 -26.70 -6.96
C ASP A 125 -3.38 -28.02 -7.27
N MET A 126 -2.89 -28.78 -8.24
CA MET A 126 -3.55 -30.02 -8.70
C MET A 126 -3.12 -31.26 -7.92
N ASP A 127 -1.95 -31.24 -7.28
CA ASP A 127 -1.41 -32.35 -6.51
C ASP A 127 -1.60 -32.17 -4.99
N GLY A 128 -2.15 -31.04 -4.55
CA GLY A 128 -2.53 -30.76 -3.17
C GLY A 128 -1.33 -30.54 -2.25
N ASN A 129 -0.18 -30.15 -2.81
CA ASN A 129 1.07 -30.03 -2.08
C ASN A 129 1.26 -28.63 -1.45
N GLY A 130 0.32 -27.70 -1.66
CA GLY A 130 0.35 -26.35 -1.12
C GLY A 130 1.27 -25.37 -1.87
N TYR A 131 1.92 -25.81 -2.95
CA TYR A 131 2.67 -24.97 -3.87
C TYR A 131 1.84 -24.71 -5.13
N LEU A 132 1.74 -23.43 -5.52
CA LEU A 132 1.09 -23.01 -6.76
C LEU A 132 1.96 -23.39 -7.97
N GLY A 133 2.00 -24.68 -8.32
CA GLY A 133 2.99 -25.24 -9.25
C GLY A 133 2.46 -25.74 -10.58
N THR A 134 1.15 -25.93 -10.76
CA THR A 134 0.62 -26.59 -11.95
C THR A 134 -0.07 -25.63 -12.93
N VAL A 135 0.53 -25.49 -14.11
CA VAL A 135 -0.06 -24.81 -15.27
C VAL A 135 -0.95 -25.82 -16.00
N THR A 136 -2.27 -25.57 -16.02
CA THR A 136 -3.20 -26.41 -16.79
C THR A 136 -3.21 -25.93 -18.23
N ILE A 137 -2.81 -26.79 -19.16
CA ILE A 137 -2.83 -26.51 -20.59
C ILE A 137 -3.98 -27.31 -21.21
N TYR A 138 -4.94 -26.61 -21.80
CA TYR A 138 -6.04 -27.26 -22.51
C TYR A 138 -5.61 -27.54 -23.96
N SER A 139 -5.92 -28.74 -24.44
CA SER A 139 -5.79 -29.19 -25.83
C SER A 139 -7.09 -29.88 -26.26
N THR A 140 -7.41 -29.80 -27.54
CA THR A 140 -8.58 -30.49 -28.13
C THR A 140 -8.17 -31.79 -28.79
#